data_AF-X0WBJ1-F1
#
_entry.id   AF-X0WBJ1-F1
#
_cell.length_a   1.000
_cell.length_b   1.000
_cell.length_c   1.000
_cell.angle_alpha   90.00
_cell.angle_beta   90.00
_cell.angle_gamma   90.00
#
_symmetry.space_group_name_H-M   'P 1'
#
loop_
_entity.id
_entity.type
_entity.pdbx_description
1 polymer ?
#
loop_
_entity_poly.entity_id
_entity_poly.type
_entity_poly.pdbx_seq_one_letter_code
_entity_poly.pdbx_strand_id
1 'polypeptide(L)'
;MIENVIQEIRTYLKNNSAHLTVEQKSRMYKILNSDNPNFVAYGNKHSDIEKFIRELNSKFLLNYDEASEIFKILIKSDVHDEKIAGIFLLNRFKKDFNKETVDMIQELIPSNFDTWAITDTTMIRVIGPFLGKKGNEELTKKTLAAW
;
A
#
# COMPACT_ATOMS: atom_id res chain seq x y z
N MET A 1 15.41 -3.62 -12.32
CA MET A 1 14.22 -2.80 -12.65
C MET A 1 13.48 -2.39 -11.38
N ILE A 2 13.07 -3.34 -10.53
CA ILE A 2 12.38 -3.12 -9.25
C ILE A 2 13.05 -2.05 -8.37
N GLU A 3 14.36 -2.13 -8.17
CA GLU A 3 15.11 -1.14 -7.38
C GLU A 3 14.97 0.29 -7.93
N ASN A 4 15.03 0.46 -9.25
CA ASN A 4 14.86 1.77 -9.89
C ASN A 4 13.47 2.33 -9.65
N VAL A 5 12.44 1.48 -9.71
CA VAL A 5 11.04 1.87 -9.46
C VAL A 5 10.86 2.30 -8.01
N ILE A 6 11.38 1.52 -7.06
CA ILE A 6 11.34 1.85 -5.63
C ILE A 6 12.06 3.15 -5.35
N GLN A 7 13.24 3.34 -5.95
CA GLN A 7 14.00 4.57 -5.78
C GLN A 7 13.25 5.77 -6.36
N GLU A 8 12.59 5.63 -7.50
CA GLU A 8 11.78 6.69 -8.11
C GLU A 8 10.56 7.04 -7.24
N ILE A 9 9.89 6.03 -6.67
CA ILE A 9 8.79 6.22 -5.71
C ILE A 9 9.28 7.00 -4.49
N ARG A 10 10.36 6.55 -3.84
CA ARG A 10 10.92 7.19 -2.64
C ARG A 10 11.36 8.62 -2.91
N THR A 11 11.99 8.85 -4.06
CA THR A 11 12.44 10.19 -4.48
C THR A 11 11.25 11.12 -4.70
N TYR A 12 10.21 10.65 -5.40
CA TYR A 12 9.00 11.42 -5.62
C TYR A 12 8.33 11.80 -4.29
N LEU A 13 8.11 10.83 -3.41
CA LEU A 13 7.40 11.05 -2.13
C LEU A 13 8.15 12.01 -1.19
N LYS A 14 9.48 11.97 -1.19
CA LYS A 14 10.31 12.91 -0.43
C LYS A 14 10.29 14.32 -1.02
N ASN A 15 10.41 14.43 -2.34
CA ASN A 15 10.49 15.75 -3.00
C ASN A 15 9.14 16.47 -3.08
N ASN A 16 8.03 15.74 -2.99
CA ASN A 16 6.68 16.29 -3.05
C ASN A 16 5.96 16.29 -1.69
N SER A 17 6.69 15.96 -0.61
CA SER A 17 6.15 15.98 0.75
C SER A 17 5.58 17.35 1.09
N ALA A 18 4.44 17.37 1.78
CA ALA A 18 3.83 18.62 2.21
C ALA A 18 4.75 19.36 3.20
N HIS A 19 4.88 20.68 3.04
CA HIS A 19 5.51 21.54 4.04
C HIS A 19 4.55 21.73 5.22
N LEU A 20 4.56 20.77 6.15
CA LEU A 20 3.72 20.78 7.34
C LEU A 20 4.35 21.59 8.47
N THR A 21 3.55 22.38 9.17
CA THR A 21 3.97 22.97 10.46
C THR A 21 4.12 21.86 11.52
N VAL A 22 4.77 22.19 12.64
CA VAL A 22 4.93 21.26 13.78
C VAL A 22 3.58 20.77 14.29
N GLU A 23 2.58 21.66 14.39
CA GLU A 23 1.23 21.34 14.85
C GLU A 23 0.50 20.42 13.86
N GLN A 24 0.63 20.69 12.55
CA GLN A 24 0.05 19.84 11.51
C GLN A 24 0.67 18.44 11.53
N LYS A 25 1.99 18.36 11.67
CA LYS A 25 2.70 17.08 11.81
C LYS A 25 2.25 16.34 13.06
N SER A 26 2.19 17.01 14.21
CA SER A 26 1.70 16.42 15.47
C SER A 26 0.28 15.87 15.33
N ARG A 27 -0.64 16.65 14.74
CA ARG A 27 -2.00 16.22 14.47
C ARG A 27 -2.06 15.00 13.55
N MET A 28 -1.26 14.99 12.48
CA MET A 28 -1.19 13.87 11.55
C MET A 28 -0.74 12.58 12.26
N TYR A 29 0.31 12.65 13.08
CA TYR A 29 0.82 11.48 13.81
C TYR A 29 -0.21 10.97 14.82
N LYS A 30 -0.94 11.88 15.50
CA LYS A 30 -2.05 11.51 16.38
C LYS A 30 -3.21 10.82 15.64
N ILE A 31 -3.51 11.23 14.40
CA ILE A 31 -4.57 10.62 13.60
C ILE A 31 -4.16 9.23 13.11
N LEU A 32 -2.92 9.09 12.62
CA LEU A 32 -2.42 7.83 12.09
C LEU A 32 -2.15 6.81 13.21
N ASN A 33 -1.77 7.31 14.39
CA ASN A 33 -1.66 6.55 15.64
C ASN A 33 -0.94 5.21 15.47
N SER A 34 0.28 5.27 14.91
CA SER A 34 1.12 4.08 14.72
C SER A 34 1.80 3.67 16.02
N ASP A 35 1.82 2.37 16.29
CA ASP A 35 2.60 1.78 17.40
C ASP A 35 4.07 1.51 17.00
N ASN A 36 4.44 1.76 15.75
CA ASN A 36 5.82 1.61 15.27
C ASN A 36 6.70 2.80 15.76
N PRO A 37 7.77 2.56 16.54
CA PRO A 37 8.63 3.63 17.07
C PRO A 37 9.39 4.39 15.98
N ASN A 38 9.61 3.78 14.81
CA ASN A 38 10.32 4.38 13.69
C ASN A 38 9.37 5.02 12.66
N PHE A 39 8.07 5.08 12.95
CA PHE A 39 7.05 5.55 12.03
C PHE A 39 7.32 6.95 11.47
N VAL A 40 7.26 7.07 10.14
CA VAL A 40 7.37 8.34 9.43
C VAL A 40 6.18 8.52 8.49
N ALA A 41 5.55 9.68 8.52
CA ALA A 41 4.62 10.13 7.51
C ALA A 41 5.08 11.46 6.91
N TYR A 42 5.14 11.54 5.58
CA TYR A 42 5.51 12.74 4.83
C TYR A 42 4.32 13.67 4.59
N GLY A 43 3.10 13.14 4.66
CA GLY A 43 1.87 13.91 4.49
C GLY A 43 1.54 14.24 3.04
N ASN A 44 1.96 13.39 2.10
CA ASN A 44 1.51 13.48 0.71
C ASN A 44 0.01 13.19 0.63
N LYS A 45 -0.71 13.89 -0.26
CA LYS A 45 -2.12 13.59 -0.50
C LYS A 45 -2.22 12.27 -1.26
N HIS A 46 -3.17 11.42 -0.86
CA HIS A 46 -3.41 10.14 -1.54
C HIS A 46 -3.66 10.30 -3.05
N SER A 47 -4.38 11.36 -3.46
CA SER A 47 -4.62 11.66 -4.88
C SER A 47 -3.33 11.86 -5.68
N ASP A 48 -2.33 12.48 -5.06
CA ASP A 48 -1.06 12.82 -5.73
C ASP A 48 -0.20 11.55 -5.86
N ILE A 49 -0.17 10.72 -4.80
CA ILE A 49 0.46 9.40 -4.84
C ILE A 49 -0.20 8.53 -5.92
N GLU A 50 -1.53 8.43 -5.94
CA GLU A 50 -2.27 7.59 -6.91
C GLU A 50 -2.03 8.05 -8.36
N LYS A 51 -2.00 9.38 -8.60
CA LYS A 51 -1.66 9.95 -9.90
C LYS A 51 -0.25 9.56 -10.33
N PHE A 52 0.74 9.76 -9.46
CA PHE A 52 2.13 9.44 -9.75
C PHE A 52 2.34 7.95 -10.01
N ILE A 53 1.76 7.07 -9.19
CA ILE A 53 1.87 5.62 -9.36
C ILE A 53 1.29 5.17 -10.71
N ARG A 54 0.20 5.80 -11.18
CA ARG A 54 -0.34 5.54 -12.51
C ARG A 54 0.65 5.91 -13.62
N GLU A 55 1.30 7.06 -13.52
CA GLU A 55 2.29 7.54 -14.50
C GLU A 55 3.55 6.66 -14.49
N LEU A 56 4.03 6.30 -13.30
CA LEU A 56 5.14 5.39 -13.07
C LEU A 56 4.88 4.02 -13.71
N ASN A 57 3.70 3.43 -13.49
CA ASN A 57 3.34 2.15 -14.08
C ASN A 57 3.34 2.19 -15.62
N SER A 58 2.86 3.29 -16.21
CA SER A 58 2.91 3.49 -17.66
C SER A 58 4.34 3.67 -18.19
N LYS A 59 5.25 4.26 -17.39
CA LYS A 59 6.66 4.45 -17.75
C LYS A 59 7.46 3.15 -17.73
N PHE A 60 7.28 2.32 -16.70
CA PHE A 60 8.08 1.11 -16.50
C PHE A 60 7.45 -0.16 -17.08
N LEU A 61 6.17 -0.13 -17.50
CA LEU A 61 5.45 -1.26 -18.09
C LEU A 61 5.48 -2.52 -17.19
N LEU A 62 5.26 -2.31 -15.90
CA LEU A 62 5.35 -3.37 -14.90
C LEU A 62 4.30 -4.46 -15.13
N ASN A 63 4.66 -5.68 -14.75
CA ASN A 63 3.71 -6.80 -14.61
C ASN A 63 3.29 -7.00 -13.14
N TYR A 64 2.35 -7.93 -12.92
CA TYR A 64 1.80 -8.22 -11.59
C TYR A 64 2.85 -8.75 -10.59
N ASP A 65 3.78 -9.60 -11.04
CA ASP A 65 4.81 -10.18 -10.17
C ASP A 65 5.78 -9.09 -9.68
N GLU A 66 6.22 -8.22 -10.59
CA GLU A 66 7.06 -7.06 -10.26
C GLU A 66 6.34 -6.11 -9.31
N ALA A 67 5.06 -5.81 -9.56
CA ALA A 67 4.26 -4.96 -8.69
C ALA A 67 4.06 -5.58 -7.30
N SER A 68 3.90 -6.91 -7.22
CA SER A 68 3.79 -7.66 -5.96
C SER A 68 5.08 -7.63 -5.17
N GLU A 69 6.24 -7.77 -5.83
CA GLU A 69 7.54 -7.66 -5.18
C GLU A 69 7.81 -6.24 -4.68
N ILE A 70 7.50 -5.22 -5.48
CA ILE A 70 7.59 -3.81 -5.06
C ILE A 70 6.67 -3.55 -3.85
N PHE A 71 5.42 -4.03 -3.88
CA PHE A 71 4.50 -3.93 -2.74
C PHE A 71 5.09 -4.55 -1.47
N LYS A 72 5.61 -5.79 -1.56
CA LYS A 72 6.24 -6.49 -0.42
C LYS A 72 7.41 -5.71 0.18
N ILE A 73 8.15 -4.96 -0.63
CA ILE A 73 9.26 -4.13 -0.15
C ILE A 73 8.73 -2.84 0.49
N LEU A 74 7.80 -2.14 -0.15
CA LEU A 74 7.29 -0.85 0.33
C LEU A 74 6.42 -0.99 1.58
N ILE A 75 5.63 -2.05 1.70
CA ILE A 75 4.76 -2.28 2.86
C ILE A 75 5.56 -2.48 4.15
N LYS A 76 6.81 -2.95 4.04
CA LYS A 76 7.75 -3.15 5.16
C LYS A 76 8.51 -1.88 5.55
N SER A 77 8.36 -0.80 4.81
CA SER A 77 8.98 0.49 5.13
C SER A 77 8.42 1.07 6.43
N ASP A 78 9.19 1.86 7.17
CA ASP A 78 8.66 2.65 8.29
C ASP A 78 7.88 3.89 7.81
N VAL A 79 7.87 4.14 6.50
CA VAL A 79 7.26 5.32 5.89
C VAL A 79 5.82 5.02 5.42
N HIS A 80 4.83 5.65 6.04
CA HIS A 80 3.41 5.50 5.71
C HIS A 80 3.11 5.72 4.23
N ASP A 81 3.61 6.82 3.67
CA ASP A 81 3.38 7.19 2.27
C ASP A 81 3.95 6.15 1.29
N GLU A 82 5.06 5.49 1.63
CA GLU A 82 5.63 4.40 0.82
C GLU A 82 4.71 3.18 0.82
N LYS A 83 4.16 2.80 1.98
CA LYS A 83 3.17 1.72 2.10
C LYS A 83 1.93 2.00 1.25
N ILE A 84 1.39 3.22 1.32
CA ILE A 84 0.25 3.65 0.49
C ILE A 84 0.58 3.57 -1.00
N ALA A 85 1.77 4.02 -1.41
CA ALA A 85 2.23 3.91 -2.80
C ALA A 85 2.28 2.45 -3.27
N GLY A 86 2.79 1.54 -2.42
CA GLY A 86 2.79 0.10 -2.69
C GLY A 86 1.39 -0.47 -2.91
N ILE A 87 0.42 -0.10 -2.04
CA ILE A 87 -0.98 -0.55 -2.19
C ILE A 87 -1.59 -0.04 -3.48
N PHE A 88 -1.37 1.24 -3.83
CA PHE A 88 -1.87 1.81 -5.08
C PHE A 88 -1.24 1.17 -6.31
N LEU A 89 0.04 0.81 -6.25
CA LEU A 89 0.71 0.11 -7.34
C LEU A 89 0.11 -1.28 -7.53
N LEU A 90 -0.02 -2.07 -6.46
CA LEU A 90 -0.61 -3.40 -6.52
C LEU A 90 -2.05 -3.35 -7.06
N ASN A 91 -2.86 -2.38 -6.62
CA ASN A 91 -4.24 -2.19 -7.08
C ASN A 91 -4.36 -1.91 -8.59
N ARG A 92 -3.29 -1.50 -9.29
CA ARG A 92 -3.30 -1.39 -10.76
C ARG A 92 -3.54 -2.74 -11.43
N PHE A 93 -3.17 -3.83 -10.78
CA PHE A 93 -3.24 -5.20 -11.26
C PHE A 93 -4.41 -5.99 -10.66
N LYS A 94 -5.46 -5.31 -10.20
CA LYS A 94 -6.62 -5.93 -9.55
C LYS A 94 -7.36 -7.00 -10.37
N LYS A 95 -7.12 -7.04 -11.68
CA LYS A 95 -7.66 -8.07 -12.57
C LYS A 95 -6.91 -9.40 -12.41
N ASP A 96 -5.64 -9.33 -12.05
CA ASP A 96 -4.70 -10.45 -11.94
C ASP A 96 -4.61 -11.01 -10.53
N PHE A 97 -5.28 -10.38 -9.56
CA PHE A 97 -5.37 -10.88 -8.19
C PHE A 97 -5.92 -12.30 -8.14
N ASN A 98 -5.30 -13.09 -7.28
CA ASN A 98 -5.56 -14.50 -7.10
C ASN A 98 -5.47 -14.87 -5.59
N LYS A 99 -5.54 -16.17 -5.27
CA LYS A 99 -5.43 -16.63 -3.88
C LYS A 99 -4.08 -16.24 -3.24
N GLU A 100 -2.99 -16.28 -4.00
CA GLU A 100 -1.65 -15.93 -3.52
C GLU A 100 -1.56 -14.46 -3.12
N THR A 101 -2.33 -13.57 -3.77
CA THR A 101 -2.47 -12.16 -3.33
C THR A 101 -3.03 -12.07 -1.91
N VAL A 102 -4.04 -12.89 -1.59
CA VAL A 102 -4.68 -12.91 -0.26
C VAL A 102 -3.74 -13.50 0.77
N ASP A 103 -3.10 -14.63 0.45
CA ASP A 103 -2.14 -15.29 1.34
C ASP A 103 -0.97 -14.33 1.66
N MET A 104 -0.41 -13.66 0.65
CA MET A 104 0.65 -12.66 0.82
C MET A 104 0.22 -11.54 1.79
N ILE A 105 -0.99 -10.98 1.61
CA ILE A 105 -1.45 -9.90 2.48
C ILE A 105 -1.68 -10.40 3.90
N GLN A 106 -2.25 -11.60 4.07
CA GLN A 106 -2.45 -12.22 5.38
C GLN A 106 -1.13 -12.34 6.14
N GLU A 107 -0.06 -12.76 5.49
CA GLU A 107 1.27 -12.87 6.10
C GLU A 107 1.85 -11.52 6.54
N LEU A 108 1.52 -10.44 5.83
CA LEU A 108 2.07 -9.11 6.08
C LEU A 108 1.30 -8.32 7.15
N ILE A 109 0.02 -8.62 7.37
CA ILE A 109 -0.83 -7.88 8.33
C ILE A 109 -0.18 -7.77 9.72
N PRO A 110 0.24 -8.87 10.39
CA PRO A 110 0.67 -8.79 11.78
C PRO A 110 1.93 -7.95 12.01
N SER A 111 2.78 -7.80 10.99
CA SER A 111 4.11 -7.19 11.12
C SER A 111 4.24 -5.83 10.43
N ASN A 112 3.36 -5.52 9.47
CA ASN A 112 3.57 -4.37 8.59
C ASN A 112 2.39 -3.39 8.54
N PHE A 113 1.23 -3.76 9.09
CA PHE A 113 0.04 -2.91 9.11
C PHE A 113 -0.03 -2.18 10.44
N ASP A 114 0.78 -1.13 10.54
CA ASP A 114 1.02 -0.37 11.77
C ASP A 114 0.04 0.79 11.96
N THR A 115 -0.84 1.08 10.99
CA THR A 115 -1.91 2.05 11.14
C THR A 115 -3.22 1.53 10.56
N TRP A 116 -4.33 1.97 11.14
CA TRP A 116 -5.68 1.67 10.64
C TRP A 116 -5.83 2.06 9.16
N ALA A 117 -5.18 3.14 8.72
CA ALA A 117 -5.24 3.63 7.35
C ALA A 117 -4.61 2.64 6.34
N ILE A 118 -3.52 1.95 6.71
CA ILE A 118 -2.92 0.90 5.88
C ILE A 118 -3.86 -0.30 5.75
N THR A 119 -4.45 -0.71 6.88
CA THR A 119 -5.44 -1.81 6.91
C THR A 119 -6.63 -1.48 6.03
N ASP A 120 -7.33 -0.38 6.29
CA ASP A 120 -8.53 0.02 5.55
C ASP A 120 -8.26 0.17 4.06
N THR A 121 -7.16 0.84 3.70
CA THR A 121 -6.81 1.04 2.30
C THR A 121 -6.54 -0.30 1.60
N THR A 122 -5.85 -1.23 2.25
CA THR A 122 -5.62 -2.56 1.69
C THR A 122 -6.91 -3.36 1.56
N MET A 123 -7.78 -3.32 2.58
CA MET A 123 -9.07 -4.04 2.53
C MET A 123 -9.97 -3.52 1.44
N ILE A 124 -10.09 -2.19 1.30
CA ILE A 124 -10.97 -1.55 0.33
C ILE A 124 -10.43 -1.65 -1.10
N ARG A 125 -9.11 -1.56 -1.29
CA ARG A 125 -8.50 -1.51 -2.63
C ARG A 125 -8.07 -2.88 -3.16
N VAL A 126 -7.70 -3.82 -2.29
CA VAL A 126 -7.09 -5.09 -2.72
C VAL A 126 -7.97 -6.28 -2.34
N ILE A 127 -8.19 -6.52 -1.04
CA ILE A 127 -8.83 -7.75 -0.57
C ILE A 127 -10.32 -7.80 -0.91
N GLY A 128 -11.07 -6.77 -0.51
CA GLY A 128 -12.52 -6.69 -0.70
C GLY A 128 -12.93 -6.83 -2.18
N PRO A 129 -12.34 -6.05 -3.11
CA PRO A 129 -12.66 -6.17 -4.53
C PRO A 129 -12.32 -7.52 -5.15
N PHE A 130 -11.33 -8.25 -4.62
CA PHE A 130 -11.00 -9.59 -5.11
C PHE A 130 -11.96 -10.64 -4.53
N LEU A 131 -12.11 -10.69 -3.21
CA LEU A 131 -12.98 -11.64 -2.52
C LEU A 131 -14.46 -11.46 -2.87
N GLY A 132 -14.89 -10.23 -3.18
CA GLY A 132 -16.24 -9.92 -3.62
C GLY A 132 -16.57 -10.33 -5.06
N LYS A 133 -15.61 -10.85 -5.85
CA LYS A 133 -15.88 -11.33 -7.22
C LYS A 133 -16.72 -12.62 -7.17
N LYS A 134 -17.68 -12.73 -8.08
CA LYS A 134 -18.45 -13.96 -8.30
C LYS A 134 -17.50 -15.14 -8.57
N GLY A 135 -17.71 -16.26 -7.88
CA GLY A 135 -16.84 -17.44 -7.95
C GLY A 135 -15.81 -17.54 -6.82
N ASN A 136 -15.66 -16.50 -5.99
CA ASN A 136 -14.77 -16.50 -4.83
C ASN A 136 -15.48 -16.77 -3.49
N GLU A 137 -16.75 -17.19 -3.50
CA GLU A 137 -17.59 -17.28 -2.30
C GLU A 137 -16.99 -18.17 -1.20
N GLU A 138 -16.47 -19.35 -1.58
CA GLU A 138 -15.83 -20.27 -0.64
C GLU A 138 -14.48 -19.75 -0.14
N LEU A 139 -13.69 -19.10 -1.01
CA LEU A 139 -12.46 -18.44 -0.59
C LEU A 139 -12.76 -17.34 0.42
N THR A 140 -13.78 -16.52 0.17
CA THR A 140 -14.22 -15.45 1.07
C THR A 140 -14.61 -15.98 2.44
N LYS A 141 -15.45 -17.03 2.50
CA LYS A 141 -15.82 -17.66 3.79
C LYS A 141 -14.58 -18.16 4.54
N LYS A 142 -13.66 -18.84 3.83
CA LYS A 142 -12.44 -19.36 4.43
C LYS A 142 -11.54 -18.24 4.96
N THR A 143 -11.34 -17.17 4.18
CA THR A 143 -10.54 -16.03 4.59
C THR A 143 -11.14 -15.33 5.80
N LEU A 144 -12.45 -15.05 5.80
CA LEU A 144 -13.15 -14.42 6.92
C LEU A 144 -13.16 -15.27 8.19
N ALA A 145 -13.14 -16.60 8.08
CA ALA A 145 -13.05 -17.48 9.24
C ALA A 145 -11.64 -17.56 9.85
N ALA A 146 -10.61 -17.20 9.07
CA ALA A 146 -9.21 -17.30 9.47
C ALA A 146 -8.63 -15.98 9.99
N TRP A 147 -9.27 -14.84 9.69
CA TRP A 147 -8.83 -13.48 10.06
C TRP A 147 -9.68 -12.97 11.21
#